data_AF-A0A1M5PS74-F1
#
_entry.id   AF-A0A1M5PS74-F1
#
_cell.length_a   1.000
_cell.length_b   1.000
_cell.length_c   1.000
_cell.angle_alpha   90.00
_cell.angle_beta   90.00
_cell.angle_gamma   90.00
#
_symmetry.space_group_name_H-M   'P 1'
#
loop_
_entity.id
_entity.type
_entity.pdbx_description
1 polymer ?
#
loop_
_entity_poly.entity_id
_entity_poly.type
_entity_poly.pdbx_seq_one_letter_code
_entity_poly.pdbx_strand_id
1 'polypeptide(L)' 'MSNEQIITALREKGMRITKQRELVAGIIADNDGVSCKDICCMVRSKDRSIGVATVYRMIKVLEDIGVVERIDIIKHQV' A
#
# COMPACT_ATOMS: atom_id res chain seq x y z
N MET A 1 3.47 -10.77 -4.77
CA MET A 1 2.18 -11.20 -4.17
C MET A 1 1.04 -10.73 -5.09
N SER A 2 -0.04 -11.49 -5.26
CA SER A 2 -1.13 -11.06 -6.15
C SER A 2 -2.07 -10.05 -5.46
N ASN A 3 -2.75 -9.23 -6.26
CA ASN A 3 -3.77 -8.30 -5.75
C ASN A 3 -4.88 -9.04 -4.97
N GLU A 4 -5.31 -10.21 -5.43
CA GLU A 4 -6.32 -11.02 -4.75
C GLU A 4 -5.88 -11.44 -3.33
N GLN A 5 -4.59 -11.76 -3.15
CA GLN A 5 -4.05 -12.11 -1.83
C GLN A 5 -4.10 -10.90 -0.89
N ILE A 6 -3.73 -9.71 -1.37
CA ILE A 6 -3.80 -8.47 -0.58
C ILE A 6 -5.26 -8.16 -0.19
N ILE A 7 -6.20 -8.25 -1.14
CA ILE A 7 -7.62 -8.01 -0.88
C ILE A 7 -8.19 -9.01 0.12
N THR A 8 -7.80 -10.27 0.02
CA THR A 8 -8.22 -11.32 0.96
C THR A 8 -7.75 -11.01 2.38
N ALA A 9 -6.46 -10.68 2.54
CA ALA A 9 -5.91 -10.31 3.84
C ALA A 9 -6.58 -9.07 4.46
N LEU A 10 -6.91 -8.06 3.64
CA LEU A 10 -7.68 -6.89 4.09
C LEU A 10 -9.08 -7.27 4.57
N ARG A 11 -9.75 -8.19 3.87
CA ARG A 11 -11.09 -8.69 4.24
C ARG A 11 -11.06 -9.48 5.54
N GLU A 12 -10.08 -10.36 5.71
CA GLU A 12 -9.86 -11.13 6.94
C GLU A 12 -9.59 -10.24 8.15
N LYS A 13 -8.96 -9.07 7.94
CA LYS A 13 -8.78 -8.04 8.98
C LYS A 13 -10.05 -7.22 9.28
N GLY A 14 -11.18 -7.53 8.64
CA GLY A 14 -12.45 -6.82 8.83
C GLY A 14 -12.54 -5.47 8.10
N MET A 15 -11.63 -5.17 7.17
CA MET A 15 -11.70 -3.95 6.39
C MET A 15 -12.74 -4.05 5.28
N ARG A 16 -13.62 -3.04 5.18
CA ARG A 16 -14.54 -2.91 4.03
C ARG A 16 -13.74 -2.70 2.74
N ILE A 17 -13.86 -3.58 1.76
CA ILE A 17 -13.18 -3.40 0.47
C ILE A 17 -13.93 -2.32 -0.34
N THR A 18 -13.31 -1.14 -0.48
CA THR A 18 -13.81 -0.03 -1.30
C THR A 18 -12.98 0.09 -2.57
N LYS A 19 -13.49 0.76 -3.61
CA LYS A 19 -12.75 1.03 -4.86
C LYS A 19 -11.37 1.67 -4.62
N GLN A 20 -11.26 2.54 -3.61
CA GLN A 20 -10.00 3.16 -3.23
C GLN A 20 -9.01 2.14 -2.64
N ARG A 21 -9.49 1.21 -1.80
CA ARG A 21 -8.65 0.13 -1.26
C ARG A 21 -8.24 -0.86 -2.35
N GLU A 22 -9.12 -1.16 -3.29
CA GLU A 22 -8.80 -1.99 -4.46
C GLU A 22 -7.72 -1.35 -5.33
N LEU A 23 -7.82 -0.05 -5.57
CA LEU A 23 -6.81 0.70 -6.31
C LEU A 23 -5.45 0.66 -5.61
N VAL A 24 -5.41 0.92 -4.29
CA VAL A 24 -4.17 0.91 -3.51
C VAL A 24 -3.57 -0.50 -3.47
N ALA A 25 -4.38 -1.54 -3.24
CA ALA A 25 -3.93 -2.93 -3.23
C ALA A 25 -3.35 -3.35 -4.59
N GLY A 26 -3.99 -2.98 -5.70
CA GLY A 26 -3.48 -3.27 -7.04
C GLY A 26 -2.13 -2.59 -7.30
N ILE A 27 -2.00 -1.31 -6.93
CA ILE A 27 -0.71 -0.61 -7.08
C ILE A 27 0.39 -1.28 -6.25
N ILE A 28 0.10 -1.69 -5.02
CA ILE A 28 1.09 -2.39 -4.19
C ILE A 28 1.45 -3.76 -4.80
N ALA A 29 0.47 -4.52 -5.28
CA ALA A 29 0.71 -5.83 -5.90
C ALA A 29 1.56 -5.74 -7.18
N ASP A 30 1.36 -4.69 -7.97
CA ASP A 30 2.07 -4.46 -9.23
C ASP A 30 3.49 -3.90 -9.05
N ASN A 31 3.86 -3.47 -7.83
CA ASN A 31 5.09 -2.71 -7.57
C ASN A 31 5.86 -3.24 -6.36
N ASP A 32 6.79 -4.15 -6.61
CA ASP A 32 7.68 -4.70 -5.58
C ASP A 32 8.93 -3.82 -5.36
N GLY A 33 9.40 -3.70 -4.12
CA GLY A 33 10.58 -2.91 -3.76
C GLY A 33 10.46 -1.39 -3.95
N VAL A 34 9.25 -0.89 -4.21
CA VAL A 34 9.00 0.54 -4.47
C VAL A 34 8.80 1.32 -3.17
N SER A 35 9.30 2.56 -3.13
CA SER A 35 9.18 3.39 -1.93
C SER A 35 7.73 3.76 -1.61
N CYS A 36 7.41 3.91 -0.33
CA CYS A 36 6.08 4.36 0.10
C CYS A 36 5.69 5.72 -0.54
N LYS A 37 6.69 6.59 -0.77
CA LYS A 37 6.48 7.89 -1.43
C LYS A 37 6.03 7.71 -2.87
N ASP A 38 6.65 6.78 -3.60
CA ASP A 38 6.31 6.50 -5.00
C ASP A 38 4.96 5.81 -5.12
N ILE A 39 4.64 4.87 -4.21
CA ILE A 39 3.30 4.29 -4.09
C ILE A 39 2.26 5.41 -3.90
N CYS A 40 2.52 6.36 -2.99
CA CYS A 40 1.61 7.50 -2.80
C CYS A 40 1.46 8.37 -4.06
N CYS A 41 2.52 8.56 -4.83
CA CYS A 41 2.46 9.31 -6.09
C CYS A 41 1.65 8.56 -7.16
N MET A 42 1.84 7.25 -7.30
CA MET A 42 1.10 6.40 -8.25
C MET A 42 -0.38 6.28 -7.89
N VAL A 43 -0.72 6.20 -6.60
CA VAL A 43 -2.11 6.20 -6.14
C VAL A 43 -2.76 7.54 -6.49
N ARG A 44 -2.11 8.65 -6.16
CA ARG A 44 -2.64 10.00 -6.38
C ARG A 44 -2.73 10.39 -7.85
N SER A 45 -1.90 9.81 -8.72
CA SER A 45 -2.01 10.01 -10.17
C SER A 45 -3.23 9.32 -10.76
N LYS A 46 -3.68 8.20 -10.17
CA LYS A 46 -4.90 7.48 -10.58
C LYS A 46 -6.17 8.00 -9.89
N ASP A 47 -6.08 8.39 -8.61
CA ASP A 47 -7.19 8.96 -7.84
C ASP A 47 -6.69 10.04 -6.87
N ARG A 48 -6.95 11.31 -7.22
CA ARG A 48 -6.54 12.47 -6.42
C ARG A 48 -7.29 12.62 -5.09
N SER A 49 -8.41 11.92 -4.92
CA SER A 49 -9.18 11.94 -3.65
C SER A 49 -8.49 11.13 -2.54
N ILE A 50 -7.55 10.24 -2.90
CA ILE A 50 -6.82 9.42 -1.93
C ILE A 50 -5.62 10.20 -1.40
N GLY A 51 -5.73 10.65 -0.15
CA GLY A 51 -4.64 11.32 0.55
C GLY A 51 -3.50 10.37 0.95
N VAL A 52 -2.30 10.95 1.12
CA VAL A 52 -1.08 10.25 1.56
C VAL A 52 -1.32 9.45 2.85
N ALA A 53 -1.99 10.03 3.83
CA ALA A 53 -2.30 9.36 5.11
C ALA A 53 -3.16 8.09 4.93
N THR A 54 -4.00 8.02 3.90
CA THR A 54 -4.81 6.82 3.62
C THR A 54 -3.93 5.71 3.07
N VAL A 55 -3.01 6.02 2.15
CA VAL A 55 -2.06 5.05 1.60
C VAL A 55 -1.15 4.51 2.70
N TYR A 56 -0.56 5.38 3.52
CA TYR A 56 0.30 4.95 4.62
C TYR A 56 -0.43 4.10 5.67
N ARG A 57 -1.68 4.43 6.02
CA ARG A 57 -2.49 3.58 6.91
C ARG A 57 -2.74 2.20 6.31
N MET A 58 -2.98 2.11 5.00
CA MET A 58 -3.12 0.82 4.34
C MET A 58 -1.82 0.03 4.34
N ILE A 59 -0.69 0.64 3.99
CA ILE A 59 0.62 -0.01 4.05
C ILE A 59 0.89 -0.52 5.47
N LYS A 60 0.59 0.29 6.50
CA LYS A 60 0.76 -0.12 7.90
C LYS A 60 -0.11 -1.31 8.27
N VAL A 61 -1.38 -1.33 7.85
CA VAL A 61 -2.26 -2.48 8.07
C VAL A 61 -1.71 -3.74 7.40
N LEU A 62 -1.22 -3.63 6.16
CA LEU A 62 -0.63 -4.75 5.43
C LEU A 62 0.66 -5.25 6.09
N GLU A 63 1.47 -4.33 6.63
CA GLU A 63 2.69 -4.64 7.39
C GLU A 63 2.34 -5.37 8.69
N ASP A 64 1.35 -4.88 9.44
CA ASP A 64 0.91 -5.46 10.71
C ASP A 64 0.29 -6.87 10.57
N ILE A 65 -0.18 -7.23 9.37
CA ILE A 65 -0.69 -8.58 9.05
C ILE A 65 0.32 -9.44 8.27
N GLY A 66 1.56 -8.96 8.09
CA GLY A 66 2.65 -9.72 7.46
C GLY A 66 2.53 -9.86 5.94
N VAL A 67 1.72 -9.02 5.28
CA VAL A 67 1.51 -9.03 3.83
C VAL A 67 2.57 -8.23 3.08
N VAL A 68 3.13 -7.19 3.72
CA VAL A 68 4.26 -6.42 3.19
C VAL A 68 5.34 -6.29 4.25
N GLU A 69 6.58 -6.16 3.79
CA GLU A 69 7.73 -5.81 4.63
C GLU A 69 8.16 -4.37 4.33
N ARG A 70 8.49 -3.61 5.36
CA ARG A 70 9.03 -2.25 5.24
C ARG A 70 10.51 -2.27 5.57
N ILE A 71 11.32 -1.74 4.67
CA ILE A 71 12.74 -1.49 4.91
C ILE A 71 12.95 0.01 5.08
N ASP A 72 13.40 0.43 6.25
CA ASP A 72 13.78 1.81 6.52
C ASP A 72 15.27 2.02 6.20
N ILE A 73 15.56 2.99 5.34
CA ILE A 73 16.92 3.27 4.86
C ILE A 73 17.28 4.72 5.17
N ILE A 74 18.37 4.91 5.92
CA ILE A 74 18.94 6.24 6.19
C ILE A 74 20.14 6.45 5.27
N LYS A 75 20.01 7.35 4.29
CA LYS A 75 21.13 7.71 3.40
C LYS A 75 22.02 8.73 4.10
N HIS A 76 23.28 8.37 4.33
CA HIS A 76 24.32 9.32 4.70
C HIS A 76 24.96 9.84 3.42
N GLN A 77 25.00 11.15 3.24
CA GLN A 77 25.87 11.76 2.24
C GLN A 77 27.21 12.00 2.93
N VAL A 78 28.17 11.11 2.66
CA VAL A 78 29.60 11.37 2.88
C VAL A 78 30.16 12.17 1.72
#